data_AF-A0A0C9TBJ5-F1
#
_entry.id   AF-A0A0C9TBJ5-F1
#
_cell.length_a   1.000
_cell.length_b   1.000
_cell.length_c   1.000
_cell.angle_alpha   90.00
_cell.angle_beta   90.00
_cell.angle_gamma   90.00
#
_symmetry.space_group_name_H-M   'P 1'
#
loop_
_entity.id
_entity.type
_entity.pdbx_description
1 polymer ?
#
loop_
_entity_poly.entity_id
_entity_poly.type
_entity_poly.pdbx_seq_one_letter_code
_entity_poly.pdbx_strand_id
1 'polypeptide(L)'
;ILEDEDVQEAIQFRIMEQSKNSSFHAEDVVKIVQSPELQEMLAARDAKLTISLRTAQRWLKRLNWRYGQKRNGMFIDGHERPDVTEYRNSLVERWLGEKGYEKRMVVYDNDGNIVSKPNGWGDKNHRFLLILVTHDESTFYANDRRNSKWFHSSEKAVPQPKGEGASIMVSDFLVPEWGRLKDDEDEARVLFRAGKNRDGYFTAEDLLKQVEKAIDIFESRTKGTATGLFMFDNAPSHQKRASNALSARKMTKNPCQGWTHHKDGEKMREGVLPNGQPQSFYFPEDHPTMPGWFKGMDVIIRER
;
A
#
# COMPACT_ATOMS: atom_id res chain seq x y z
N ILE A 1 -11.92 8.02 48.04
CA ILE A 1 -10.77 8.41 47.19
C ILE A 1 -11.20 8.60 45.74
N LEU A 2 -11.43 7.53 44.96
CA LEU A 2 -11.82 7.69 43.53
C LEU A 2 -13.30 8.08 43.30
N GLU A 3 -14.03 8.43 44.36
CA GLU A 3 -15.38 9.03 44.28
C GLU A 3 -15.30 10.56 44.32
N ASP A 4 -14.13 11.11 44.64
CA ASP A 4 -13.86 12.54 44.63
C ASP A 4 -13.38 12.92 43.22
N GLU A 5 -14.11 13.82 42.54
CA GLU A 5 -13.86 14.18 41.15
C GLU A 5 -12.48 14.81 40.95
N ASP A 6 -12.06 15.71 41.85
CA ASP A 6 -10.76 16.37 41.76
C ASP A 6 -9.61 15.36 41.87
N VAL A 7 -9.73 14.42 42.82
CA VAL A 7 -8.74 13.35 43.00
C VAL A 7 -8.75 12.39 41.81
N GLN A 8 -9.93 12.06 41.28
CA GLN A 8 -10.06 11.21 40.11
C GLN A 8 -9.42 11.84 38.87
N GLU A 9 -9.67 13.12 38.61
CA GLU A 9 -9.11 13.85 37.47
C GLU A 9 -7.58 13.98 37.57
N ALA A 10 -7.06 14.32 38.74
CA ALA A 10 -5.61 14.42 38.97
C ALA A 10 -4.90 13.07 38.69
N ILE A 11 -5.49 11.96 39.14
CA ILE A 11 -4.98 10.62 38.86
C ILE A 11 -5.05 10.31 37.36
N GLN A 12 -6.18 10.59 36.70
CA GLN A 12 -6.34 10.36 35.26
C GLN A 12 -5.30 11.12 34.44
N PHE A 13 -5.10 12.41 34.74
CA PHE A 13 -4.15 13.26 34.04
C PHE A 13 -2.72 12.70 34.10
N ARG A 14 -2.26 12.30 35.29
CA ARG A 14 -0.93 11.71 35.50
C ARG A 14 -0.76 10.36 34.80
N ILE A 15 -1.79 9.50 34.83
CA ILE A 15 -1.77 8.23 34.09
C ILE A 15 -1.65 8.49 32.58
N MET A 16 -2.42 9.45 32.04
CA MET A 16 -2.37 9.81 30.62
C MET A 16 -0.99 10.34 30.22
N GLU A 17 -0.39 11.23 31.01
CA GLU A 17 0.95 11.76 30.78
C GLU A 17 2.02 10.66 30.71
N GLN A 18 2.01 9.73 31.67
CA GLN A 18 2.97 8.61 31.71
C GLN A 18 2.77 7.63 30.54
N SER A 19 1.52 7.39 30.15
CA SER A 19 1.19 6.44 29.07
C SER A 19 1.62 6.90 27.67
N LYS A 20 1.91 8.19 27.46
CA LYS A 20 2.34 8.73 26.15
C LYS A 20 3.75 8.28 25.76
N ASN A 21 4.62 8.08 26.74
CA ASN A 21 6.06 7.93 26.52
C ASN A 21 6.61 6.55 26.92
N SER A 22 5.82 5.68 27.57
CA SER A 22 6.30 4.37 28.04
C SER A 22 5.16 3.40 28.40
N SER A 23 5.52 2.12 28.61
CA SER A 23 4.60 1.14 29.20
C SER A 23 4.31 1.48 30.67
N PHE A 24 3.05 1.36 31.05
CA PHE A 24 2.54 1.75 32.36
C PHE A 24 1.98 0.54 33.11
N HIS A 25 2.25 0.44 34.41
CA HIS A 25 1.83 -0.67 35.26
C HIS A 25 0.93 -0.21 36.41
N ALA A 26 0.21 -1.14 37.05
CA ALA A 26 -0.67 -0.79 38.17
C ALA A 26 0.12 -0.24 39.38
N GLU A 27 1.37 -0.64 39.53
CA GLU A 27 2.33 -0.11 40.51
C GLU A 27 2.56 1.40 40.32
N ASP A 28 2.48 1.90 39.09
CA ASP A 28 2.68 3.31 38.80
C ASP A 28 1.48 4.16 39.28
N VAL A 29 0.26 3.62 39.28
CA VAL A 29 -0.90 4.25 39.97
C VAL A 29 -0.62 4.40 41.48
N VAL A 30 0.01 3.40 42.10
CA VAL A 30 0.35 3.46 43.54
C VAL A 30 1.36 4.58 43.79
N LYS A 31 2.37 4.72 42.93
CA LYS A 31 3.36 5.82 42.99
C LYS A 31 2.73 7.19 42.76
N ILE A 32 1.79 7.29 41.81
CA ILE A 32 1.04 8.53 41.54
C ILE A 32 0.29 8.96 42.80
N VAL A 33 -0.43 8.04 43.45
CA VAL A 33 -1.13 8.33 44.71
C VAL A 33 -0.17 8.77 45.82
N GLN A 34 1.05 8.26 45.84
CA GLN A 34 2.10 8.64 46.79
C GLN A 34 2.83 9.95 46.43
N SER A 35 2.52 10.60 45.31
CA SER A 35 3.12 11.89 44.96
C SER A 35 2.76 12.98 45.98
N PRO A 36 3.66 13.94 46.26
CA PRO A 36 3.42 15.00 47.25
C PRO A 36 2.09 15.75 47.02
N GLU A 37 1.80 16.10 45.78
CA GLU A 37 0.57 16.80 45.37
C GLU A 37 -0.70 16.01 45.73
N LEU A 38 -0.74 14.72 45.40
CA LEU A 38 -1.90 13.88 45.73
C LEU A 38 -1.97 13.57 47.23
N GLN A 39 -0.83 13.46 47.93
CA GLN A 39 -0.82 13.30 49.38
C GLN A 39 -1.43 14.52 50.09
N GLU A 40 -1.09 15.73 49.67
CA GLU A 40 -1.69 16.97 50.19
C GLU A 40 -3.19 17.03 49.89
N MET A 41 -3.61 16.71 48.66
CA MET A 41 -5.02 16.67 48.29
C MET A 41 -5.83 15.64 49.09
N LEU A 42 -5.24 14.47 49.38
CA LEU A 42 -5.87 13.41 50.17
C LEU A 42 -5.92 13.75 51.65
N ALA A 43 -4.85 14.33 52.20
CA ALA A 43 -4.79 14.78 53.58
C ALA A 43 -5.83 15.88 53.87
N ALA A 44 -6.00 16.82 52.94
CA ALA A 44 -7.03 17.87 53.05
C ALA A 44 -8.47 17.33 53.06
N ARG A 45 -8.68 16.10 52.61
CA ARG A 45 -9.99 15.43 52.50
C ARG A 45 -10.20 14.31 53.52
N ASP A 46 -9.32 14.20 54.53
CA ASP A 46 -9.26 13.09 55.50
C ASP A 46 -9.34 11.70 54.84
N ALA A 47 -8.74 11.58 53.66
CA ALA A 47 -8.79 10.39 52.85
C ALA A 47 -7.57 9.49 53.12
N LYS A 48 -7.73 8.19 52.86
CA LYS A 48 -6.63 7.23 53.03
C LYS A 48 -5.46 7.58 52.10
N LEU A 49 -4.29 7.78 52.70
CA LEU A 49 -3.06 8.23 52.05
C LEU A 49 -2.37 7.17 51.17
N THR A 50 -2.72 5.88 51.30
CA THR A 50 -2.10 4.82 50.52
C THR A 50 -3.12 3.85 49.94
N ILE A 51 -2.78 3.28 48.78
CA ILE A 51 -3.58 2.25 48.13
C ILE A 51 -2.77 0.98 47.91
N SER A 52 -3.47 -0.15 47.89
CA SER A 52 -2.85 -1.43 47.52
C SER A 52 -2.77 -1.57 45.99
N LEU A 53 -1.88 -2.44 45.49
CA LEU A 53 -1.83 -2.80 44.08
C LEU A 53 -3.18 -3.31 43.55
N ARG A 54 -3.92 -4.06 44.37
CA ARG A 54 -5.27 -4.56 44.03
C ARG A 54 -6.27 -3.41 43.86
N THR A 55 -6.13 -2.35 44.65
CA THR A 55 -6.94 -1.13 44.53
C THR A 55 -6.60 -0.39 43.23
N ALA A 56 -5.30 -0.23 42.92
CA ALA A 56 -4.85 0.37 41.66
C ALA A 56 -5.40 -0.37 40.43
N GLN A 57 -5.36 -1.71 40.43
CA GLN A 57 -5.93 -2.51 39.34
C GLN A 57 -7.44 -2.33 39.19
N ARG A 58 -8.19 -2.20 40.30
CA ARG A 58 -9.64 -1.91 40.25
C ARG A 58 -9.90 -0.51 39.71
N TRP A 59 -9.08 0.47 40.07
CA TRP A 59 -9.18 1.84 39.58
C TRP A 59 -8.92 1.92 38.09
N LEU A 60 -7.90 1.26 37.57
CA LEU A 60 -7.64 1.20 36.13
C LEU A 60 -8.87 0.68 35.36
N LYS A 61 -9.52 -0.38 35.83
CA LYS A 61 -10.76 -0.88 35.22
C LYS A 61 -11.90 0.14 35.27
N ARG A 62 -12.09 0.83 36.40
CA ARG A 62 -13.12 1.88 36.57
C ARG A 62 -12.85 3.11 35.69
N LEU A 63 -11.58 3.42 35.45
CA LEU A 63 -11.12 4.48 34.55
C LEU A 63 -11.06 4.03 33.08
N ASN A 64 -11.71 2.91 32.73
CA ASN A 64 -11.78 2.33 31.39
C ASN A 64 -10.45 1.86 30.78
N TRP A 65 -9.40 1.68 31.58
CA TRP A 65 -8.16 1.05 31.14
C TRP A 65 -8.33 -0.47 31.08
N ARG A 66 -7.77 -1.08 30.02
CA ARG A 66 -7.85 -2.52 29.77
C ARG A 66 -6.45 -3.12 29.72
N TYR A 67 -6.27 -4.25 30.39
CA TYR A 67 -5.06 -5.06 30.28
C TYR A 67 -5.27 -6.14 29.21
N GLY A 68 -4.42 -6.15 28.19
CA GLY A 68 -4.49 -7.11 27.10
C GLY A 68 -3.64 -6.66 25.91
N GLN A 69 -3.54 -7.51 24.89
CA GLN A 69 -2.91 -7.08 23.64
C GLN A 69 -3.81 -6.07 22.94
N LYS A 70 -3.28 -4.85 22.76
CA LYS A 70 -3.92 -3.84 21.91
C LYS A 70 -4.01 -4.44 20.52
N ARG A 71 -5.22 -4.50 19.95
CA ARG A 71 -5.38 -4.88 18.54
C ARG A 71 -4.56 -3.89 17.72
N ASN A 72 -3.77 -4.39 16.77
CA ASN A 72 -3.11 -3.53 15.81
C ASN A 72 -4.18 -2.63 15.19
N GLY A 73 -3.95 -1.32 15.18
CA GLY A 73 -4.85 -0.39 14.50
C GLY A 73 -4.97 -0.80 13.04
N MET A 74 -6.14 -0.58 12.46
CA MET A 74 -6.29 -0.69 11.01
C MET A 74 -5.42 0.40 10.37
N PHE A 75 -4.74 0.08 9.27
CA PHE A 75 -4.12 1.13 8.46
C PHE A 75 -5.23 2.06 7.98
N ILE A 76 -5.24 3.29 8.51
CA ILE A 76 -6.07 4.37 7.98
C ILE A 76 -5.29 4.92 6.79
N ASP A 77 -5.37 4.20 5.67
CA ASP A 77 -4.96 4.78 4.39
C ASP A 77 -5.84 6.01 4.17
N GLY A 78 -5.25 7.12 3.73
CA GLY A 78 -5.86 8.46 3.72
C GLY A 78 -7.00 8.61 2.70
N HIS A 79 -7.83 7.59 2.53
CA HIS A 79 -8.93 7.46 1.58
C HIS A 79 -10.00 8.55 1.74
N GLU A 80 -10.14 9.12 2.94
CA GLU A 80 -11.06 10.24 3.20
C GLU A 80 -10.43 11.61 2.87
N ARG A 81 -9.14 11.66 2.52
CA ARG A 81 -8.52 12.94 2.13
C ARG A 81 -9.25 13.51 0.91
N PRO A 82 -9.42 14.84 0.83
CA PRO A 82 -10.15 15.47 -0.27
C PRO A 82 -9.62 15.10 -1.65
N ASP A 83 -8.29 15.08 -1.81
CA ASP A 83 -7.63 14.75 -3.08
C ASP A 83 -7.84 13.28 -3.50
N VAL A 84 -7.84 12.36 -2.53
CA VAL A 84 -8.10 10.93 -2.79
C VAL A 84 -9.57 10.70 -3.15
N THR A 85 -10.47 11.38 -2.44
CA THR A 85 -11.91 11.32 -2.74
C THR A 85 -12.21 11.86 -4.14
N GLU A 86 -11.63 13.02 -4.50
CA GLU A 86 -11.75 13.59 -5.84
C GLU A 86 -11.25 12.63 -6.93
N TYR A 87 -10.06 12.05 -6.73
CA TYR A 87 -9.51 11.06 -7.66
C TYR A 87 -10.44 9.85 -7.83
N ARG A 88 -10.98 9.30 -6.74
CA ARG A 88 -11.91 8.16 -6.79
C ARG A 88 -13.20 8.52 -7.50
N ASN A 89 -13.77 9.70 -7.24
CA ASN A 89 -14.97 10.17 -7.93
C ASN A 89 -14.72 10.32 -9.44
N SER A 90 -13.54 10.84 -9.84
CA SER A 90 -13.16 10.91 -11.26
C SER A 90 -13.04 9.54 -11.92
N LEU A 91 -12.63 8.50 -11.18
CA LEU A 91 -12.60 7.13 -11.66
C LEU A 91 -14.02 6.57 -11.82
N VAL A 92 -14.87 6.78 -10.82
CA VAL A 92 -16.29 6.37 -10.87
C VAL A 92 -17.00 7.02 -12.05
N GLU A 93 -16.77 8.30 -12.32
CA GLU A 93 -17.33 8.99 -13.48
C GLU A 93 -16.81 8.40 -14.80
N ARG A 94 -15.52 8.06 -14.89
CA ARG A 94 -14.97 7.34 -16.07
C ARG A 94 -15.53 5.93 -16.22
N TRP A 95 -15.95 5.30 -15.12
CA TRP A 95 -16.48 3.94 -15.13
C TRP A 95 -17.97 3.91 -15.50
N LEU A 96 -18.78 4.69 -14.78
CA LEU A 96 -20.25 4.69 -14.81
C LEU A 96 -20.86 5.82 -15.64
N GLY A 97 -20.10 6.86 -15.98
CA GLY A 97 -20.60 8.06 -16.63
C GLY A 97 -21.13 7.82 -18.05
N GLU A 98 -21.55 8.88 -18.73
CA GLU A 98 -22.26 8.77 -20.01
C GLU A 98 -21.48 8.03 -21.11
N LYS A 99 -20.16 8.20 -21.14
CA LYS A 99 -19.21 7.50 -22.02
C LYS A 99 -18.32 6.52 -21.27
N GLY A 100 -18.78 6.03 -20.11
CA GLY A 100 -17.99 5.21 -19.21
C GLY A 100 -17.67 3.82 -19.73
N TYR A 101 -16.73 3.15 -19.08
CA TYR A 101 -16.25 1.82 -19.48
C TYR A 101 -17.33 0.74 -19.40
N GLU A 102 -18.18 0.76 -18.37
CA GLU A 102 -19.13 -0.33 -18.10
C GLU A 102 -20.15 -0.55 -19.22
N LYS A 103 -20.57 0.52 -19.92
CA LYS A 103 -21.49 0.44 -21.07
C LYS A 103 -20.95 -0.37 -22.25
N ARG A 104 -19.63 -0.61 -22.25
CA ARG A 104 -18.90 -1.36 -23.26
C ARG A 104 -18.54 -2.79 -22.78
N MET A 105 -18.97 -3.18 -21.58
CA MET A 105 -18.68 -4.47 -20.95
C MET A 105 -19.95 -5.32 -20.83
N VAL A 106 -19.78 -6.62 -20.66
CA VAL A 106 -20.85 -7.51 -20.18
C VAL A 106 -20.93 -7.37 -18.66
N VAL A 107 -22.13 -7.14 -18.13
CA VAL A 107 -22.37 -7.02 -16.69
C VAL A 107 -22.95 -8.31 -16.17
N TYR A 108 -22.43 -8.77 -15.03
CA TYR A 108 -22.82 -10.00 -14.36
C TYR A 108 -23.43 -9.73 -12.99
N ASP A 109 -24.35 -10.58 -12.55
CA ASP A 109 -24.81 -10.61 -11.16
C ASP A 109 -23.88 -11.45 -10.27
N ASN A 110 -24.21 -11.56 -8.98
CA ASN A 110 -23.42 -12.31 -8.01
C ASN A 110 -23.40 -13.83 -8.25
N ASP A 111 -24.37 -14.35 -9.02
CA ASP A 111 -24.47 -15.76 -9.38
C ASP A 111 -23.78 -16.05 -10.72
N GLY A 112 -23.22 -15.02 -11.36
CA GLY A 112 -22.52 -15.12 -12.65
C GLY A 112 -23.45 -15.10 -13.86
N ASN A 113 -24.73 -14.74 -13.70
CA ASN A 113 -25.64 -14.57 -14.84
C ASN A 113 -25.42 -13.22 -15.51
N ILE A 114 -25.59 -13.18 -16.83
CA ILE A 114 -25.49 -11.93 -17.60
C ILE A 114 -26.71 -11.04 -17.30
N VAL A 115 -26.45 -9.88 -16.71
CA VAL A 115 -27.44 -8.83 -16.44
C VAL A 115 -27.64 -7.96 -17.68
N SER A 116 -26.55 -7.60 -18.35
CA SER A 116 -26.61 -6.77 -19.56
C SER A 116 -25.44 -7.07 -20.50
N LYS A 117 -25.67 -6.82 -21.79
CA LYS A 117 -24.63 -6.86 -22.82
C LYS A 117 -24.47 -5.47 -23.42
N PRO A 118 -23.24 -5.09 -23.78
CA PRO A 118 -22.99 -3.78 -24.34
C PRO A 118 -23.59 -3.71 -25.74
N ASN A 119 -24.37 -2.65 -26.00
CA ASN A 119 -24.99 -2.42 -27.31
C ASN A 119 -24.27 -1.28 -28.03
N GLY A 120 -23.29 -1.63 -28.84
CA GLY A 120 -22.56 -0.70 -29.69
C GLY A 120 -21.73 -1.42 -30.74
N TRP A 121 -21.32 -0.67 -31.77
CA TRP A 121 -20.65 -1.22 -32.93
C TRP A 121 -19.18 -0.82 -32.92
N GLY A 122 -18.32 -1.81 -33.15
CA GLY A 122 -16.92 -1.58 -33.48
C GLY A 122 -16.71 -1.58 -35.00
N ASP A 123 -15.63 -0.98 -35.46
CA ASP A 123 -15.13 -1.11 -36.82
C ASP A 123 -13.68 -1.64 -36.81
N LYS A 124 -13.06 -1.76 -37.99
CA LYS A 124 -11.67 -2.27 -38.10
C LYS A 124 -10.63 -1.44 -37.33
N ASN A 125 -10.92 -0.17 -37.05
CA ASN A 125 -10.04 0.76 -36.37
C ASN A 125 -10.49 1.04 -34.91
N HIS A 126 -11.67 0.56 -34.51
CA HIS A 126 -12.24 0.79 -33.20
C HIS A 126 -12.93 -0.46 -32.65
N ARG A 127 -12.28 -1.16 -31.72
CA ARG A 127 -12.86 -2.29 -31.00
C ARG A 127 -13.78 -1.77 -29.89
N PHE A 128 -15.09 -1.94 -30.04
CA PHE A 128 -16.08 -1.40 -29.10
C PHE A 128 -16.14 -2.19 -27.78
N LEU A 129 -16.09 -3.53 -27.82
CA LEU A 129 -16.16 -4.36 -26.61
C LEU A 129 -14.95 -4.11 -25.71
N LEU A 130 -15.20 -3.77 -24.45
CA LEU A 130 -14.18 -3.72 -23.39
C LEU A 130 -14.27 -4.99 -22.55
N ILE A 131 -13.12 -5.59 -22.27
CA ILE A 131 -13.00 -6.73 -21.35
C ILE A 131 -12.11 -6.30 -20.19
N LEU A 132 -12.66 -6.34 -18.98
CA LEU A 132 -11.89 -6.05 -17.77
C LEU A 132 -10.95 -7.22 -17.48
N VAL A 133 -9.66 -6.91 -17.41
CA VAL A 133 -8.62 -7.83 -16.97
C VAL A 133 -8.08 -7.31 -15.65
N THR A 134 -8.37 -7.99 -14.55
CA THR A 134 -7.87 -7.62 -13.23
C THR A 134 -6.59 -8.37 -12.91
N HIS A 135 -5.73 -7.77 -12.11
CA HIS A 135 -4.47 -8.34 -11.68
C HIS A 135 -4.25 -8.08 -10.20
N ASP A 136 -3.70 -9.08 -9.52
CA ASP A 136 -3.28 -8.98 -8.12
C ASP A 136 -2.25 -10.07 -7.77
N GLU A 137 -1.54 -9.87 -6.67
CA GLU A 137 -0.57 -10.80 -6.13
C GLU A 137 -0.93 -11.27 -4.71
N SER A 138 -0.92 -12.58 -4.52
CA SER A 138 -1.16 -13.19 -3.22
C SER A 138 0.00 -14.07 -2.80
N THR A 139 0.43 -13.91 -1.55
CA THR A 139 1.49 -14.74 -0.95
C THR A 139 0.89 -15.78 -0.02
N PHE A 140 1.22 -17.05 -0.25
CA PHE A 140 0.83 -18.18 0.58
C PHE A 140 2.05 -18.72 1.31
N TYR A 141 1.85 -19.16 2.55
CA TYR A 141 2.93 -19.67 3.39
C TYR A 141 2.72 -21.15 3.71
N ALA A 142 3.81 -21.91 3.80
CA ALA A 142 3.78 -23.35 4.03
C ALA A 142 3.13 -23.73 5.37
N ASN A 143 3.25 -22.87 6.38
CA ASN A 143 2.65 -23.08 7.70
C ASN A 143 1.42 -22.18 7.94
N ASP A 144 0.80 -21.65 6.87
CA ASP A 144 -0.45 -20.90 7.01
C ASP A 144 -1.53 -21.78 7.63
N ARG A 145 -2.18 -21.28 8.68
CA ARG A 145 -3.09 -22.07 9.51
C ARG A 145 -4.08 -21.21 10.27
N ARG A 146 -5.21 -21.83 10.59
CA ARG A 146 -6.19 -21.26 11.49
C ARG A 146 -5.65 -21.22 12.92
N ASN A 147 -5.24 -20.03 13.35
CA ASN A 147 -4.72 -19.82 14.71
C ASN A 147 -5.83 -19.80 15.79
N SER A 148 -7.07 -19.52 15.39
CA SER A 148 -8.23 -19.46 16.29
C SER A 148 -9.09 -20.72 16.14
N LYS A 149 -9.00 -21.63 17.11
CA LYS A 149 -9.84 -22.83 17.20
C LYS A 149 -10.42 -22.98 18.61
N TRP A 150 -11.59 -23.60 18.68
CA TRP A 150 -12.10 -24.16 19.94
C TRP A 150 -11.38 -25.47 20.21
N PHE A 151 -10.88 -25.67 21.43
CA PHE A 151 -10.25 -26.90 21.86
C PHE A 151 -10.81 -27.33 23.22
N HIS A 152 -10.83 -28.63 23.48
CA HIS A 152 -11.30 -29.16 24.76
C HIS A 152 -10.29 -28.87 25.87
N SER A 153 -10.73 -28.67 27.11
CA SER A 153 -9.85 -28.31 28.23
C SER A 153 -8.77 -29.36 28.55
N SER A 154 -9.00 -30.61 28.15
CA SER A 154 -8.04 -31.71 28.28
C SER A 154 -7.08 -31.88 27.10
N GLU A 155 -7.25 -31.09 26.03
CA GLU A 155 -6.38 -31.16 24.85
C GLU A 155 -5.01 -30.57 25.20
N LYS A 156 -3.95 -31.36 25.01
CA LYS A 156 -2.57 -30.92 25.27
C LYS A 156 -2.07 -30.06 24.11
N ALA A 157 -1.31 -29.02 24.42
CA ALA A 157 -0.68 -28.19 23.42
C ALA A 157 0.34 -29.01 22.60
N VAL A 158 0.19 -28.99 21.28
CA VAL A 158 1.14 -29.63 20.35
C VAL A 158 2.12 -28.57 19.85
N PRO A 159 3.44 -28.77 20.00
CA PRO A 159 4.44 -27.86 19.45
C PRO A 159 4.24 -27.65 17.96
N GLN A 160 4.44 -26.42 17.53
CA GLN A 160 4.21 -26.00 16.15
C GLN A 160 5.52 -25.52 15.51
N PRO A 161 5.69 -25.69 14.18
CA PRO A 161 6.78 -25.04 13.45
C PRO A 161 6.80 -23.54 13.74
N LYS A 162 8.02 -23.01 13.95
CA LYS A 162 8.25 -21.60 14.21
C LYS A 162 8.12 -20.80 12.92
N GLY A 163 7.32 -19.73 12.96
CA GLY A 163 7.10 -18.85 11.82
C GLY A 163 6.20 -19.46 10.74
N GLU A 164 5.99 -18.69 9.67
CA GLU A 164 5.07 -19.03 8.57
C GLU A 164 5.67 -20.03 7.58
N GLY A 165 6.97 -20.30 7.66
CA GLY A 165 7.66 -21.23 6.76
C GLY A 165 7.96 -20.61 5.39
N ALA A 166 8.22 -21.45 4.40
CA ALA A 166 8.51 -20.99 3.04
C ALA A 166 7.25 -20.38 2.39
N SER A 167 7.42 -19.31 1.61
CA SER A 167 6.33 -18.67 0.89
C SER A 167 6.30 -19.02 -0.60
N ILE A 168 5.13 -18.88 -1.22
CA ILE A 168 4.97 -18.84 -2.67
C ILE A 168 4.05 -17.66 -2.97
N MET A 169 4.52 -16.76 -3.82
CA MET A 169 3.71 -15.68 -4.35
C MET A 169 3.09 -16.15 -5.66
N VAL A 170 1.80 -15.91 -5.81
CA VAL A 170 1.05 -16.16 -7.03
C VAL A 170 0.62 -14.79 -7.56
N SER A 171 1.07 -14.45 -8.76
CA SER A 171 0.61 -13.28 -9.50
C SER A 171 -0.24 -13.77 -10.67
N ASP A 172 -1.45 -13.25 -10.84
CA ASP A 172 -2.38 -13.77 -11.84
C ASP A 172 -3.28 -12.67 -12.43
N PHE A 173 -3.77 -12.95 -13.64
CA PHE A 173 -4.74 -12.11 -14.33
C PHE A 173 -6.09 -12.83 -14.41
N LEU A 174 -7.15 -12.15 -14.02
CA LEU A 174 -8.51 -12.67 -14.05
C LEU A 174 -9.40 -11.85 -14.99
N VAL A 175 -10.23 -12.57 -15.73
CA VAL A 175 -11.28 -12.02 -16.57
C VAL A 175 -12.60 -12.61 -16.09
N PRO A 176 -13.65 -11.80 -15.82
CA PRO A 176 -14.93 -12.31 -15.32
C PRO A 176 -15.50 -13.46 -16.15
N GLU A 177 -15.34 -13.38 -17.47
CA GLU A 177 -15.86 -14.37 -18.43
C GLU A 177 -15.06 -15.67 -18.50
N TRP A 178 -13.75 -15.63 -18.22
CA TRP A 178 -12.82 -16.73 -18.53
C TRP A 178 -12.16 -17.31 -17.27
N GLY A 179 -12.29 -16.64 -16.14
CA GLY A 179 -11.47 -16.89 -14.96
C GLY A 179 -10.03 -16.48 -15.26
N ARG A 180 -9.09 -17.42 -15.15
CA ARG A 180 -7.66 -17.14 -15.39
C ARG A 180 -7.40 -16.80 -16.86
N LEU A 181 -6.57 -15.81 -17.09
CA LEU A 181 -6.14 -15.44 -18.44
C LEU A 181 -5.17 -16.50 -18.99
N LYS A 182 -5.71 -17.37 -19.83
CA LYS A 182 -5.01 -18.46 -20.50
C LYS A 182 -5.56 -18.71 -21.90
N ASP A 183 -4.72 -19.20 -22.80
CA ASP A 183 -5.09 -19.65 -24.13
C ASP A 183 -4.30 -20.93 -24.45
N ASP A 184 -5.01 -22.04 -24.65
CA ASP A 184 -4.44 -23.40 -24.78
C ASP A 184 -3.40 -23.75 -23.68
N GLU A 185 -2.11 -23.84 -24.04
CA GLU A 185 -1.00 -24.15 -23.12
C GLU A 185 -0.38 -22.91 -22.45
N ASP A 186 -0.72 -21.71 -22.92
CA ASP A 186 -0.20 -20.47 -22.37
C ASP A 186 -1.07 -19.92 -21.22
N GLU A 187 -0.43 -19.62 -20.09
CA GLU A 187 -1.05 -18.91 -18.97
C GLU A 187 -0.21 -17.68 -18.55
N ALA A 188 -0.91 -16.61 -18.18
CA ALA A 188 -0.29 -15.37 -17.69
C ALA A 188 0.15 -15.46 -16.21
N ARG A 189 -0.22 -16.54 -15.52
CA ARG A 189 0.10 -16.76 -14.10
C ARG A 189 1.60 -16.90 -13.88
N VAL A 190 2.09 -16.27 -12.82
CA VAL A 190 3.46 -16.44 -12.33
C VAL A 190 3.43 -17.02 -10.92
N LEU A 191 4.19 -18.11 -10.74
CA LEU A 191 4.51 -18.68 -9.43
C LEU A 191 5.93 -18.25 -9.05
N PHE A 192 6.04 -17.43 -8.02
CA PHE A 192 7.30 -16.83 -7.59
C PHE A 192 7.69 -17.30 -6.19
N ARG A 193 8.87 -17.88 -6.06
CA ARG A 193 9.39 -18.42 -4.81
C ARG A 193 10.23 -17.35 -4.10
N ALA A 194 9.57 -16.49 -3.33
CA ALA A 194 10.26 -15.40 -2.66
C ALA A 194 11.36 -15.87 -1.68
N GLY A 195 12.47 -15.14 -1.65
CA GLY A 195 13.57 -15.32 -0.69
C GLY A 195 14.97 -15.25 -1.32
N LYS A 196 15.95 -14.78 -0.53
CA LYS A 196 17.35 -14.57 -0.97
C LYS A 196 18.03 -15.82 -1.56
N ASN A 197 17.67 -17.01 -1.08
CA ASN A 197 18.19 -18.29 -1.57
C ASN A 197 17.21 -19.00 -2.53
N ARG A 198 16.29 -18.25 -3.13
CA ARG A 198 15.25 -18.72 -4.05
C ARG A 198 15.19 -17.74 -5.23
N ASP A 199 14.01 -17.26 -5.62
CA ASP A 199 13.83 -16.40 -6.80
C ASP A 199 14.09 -14.91 -6.49
N GLY A 200 14.42 -14.58 -5.24
CA GLY A 200 14.71 -13.20 -4.81
C GLY A 200 13.45 -12.41 -4.46
N TYR A 201 13.34 -11.21 -5.03
CA TYR A 201 12.21 -10.29 -4.85
C TYR A 201 11.52 -10.08 -6.18
N PHE A 202 10.19 -10.05 -6.20
CA PHE A 202 9.43 -9.75 -7.41
C PHE A 202 9.61 -8.28 -7.78
N THR A 203 10.03 -8.02 -9.01
CA THR A 203 10.40 -6.69 -9.50
C THR A 203 9.40 -6.17 -10.52
N ALA A 204 9.48 -4.87 -10.84
CA ALA A 204 8.69 -4.30 -11.93
C ALA A 204 9.02 -4.94 -13.28
N GLU A 205 10.27 -5.37 -13.48
CA GLU A 205 10.71 -6.10 -14.67
C GLU A 205 10.00 -7.45 -14.82
N ASP A 206 9.74 -8.14 -13.71
CA ASP A 206 8.98 -9.40 -13.73
C ASP A 206 7.51 -9.14 -14.10
N LEU A 207 6.91 -8.09 -13.53
CA LEU A 207 5.56 -7.67 -13.89
C LEU A 207 5.44 -7.28 -15.36
N LEU A 208 6.39 -6.51 -15.91
CA LEU A 208 6.38 -6.12 -17.32
C LEU A 208 6.37 -7.34 -18.25
N LYS A 209 7.24 -8.32 -17.98
CA LYS A 209 7.25 -9.59 -18.74
C LYS A 209 5.93 -10.35 -18.62
N GLN A 210 5.34 -10.34 -17.44
CA GLN A 210 4.05 -10.98 -17.22
C GLN A 210 2.92 -10.27 -17.99
N VAL A 211 2.92 -8.94 -18.00
CA VAL A 211 1.95 -8.11 -18.74
C VAL A 211 2.11 -8.31 -20.25
N GLU A 212 3.32 -8.37 -20.78
CA GLU A 212 3.59 -8.69 -22.19
C GLU A 212 2.96 -10.04 -22.57
N LYS A 213 3.22 -11.08 -21.77
CA LYS A 213 2.59 -12.40 -21.98
C LYS A 213 1.07 -12.35 -21.87
N ALA A 214 0.54 -11.59 -20.91
CA ALA A 214 -0.90 -11.42 -20.73
C ALA A 214 -1.55 -10.74 -21.95
N ILE A 215 -0.89 -9.75 -22.55
CA ILE A 215 -1.35 -9.09 -23.78
C ILE A 215 -1.38 -10.08 -24.95
N ASP A 216 -0.33 -10.87 -25.14
CA ASP A 216 -0.28 -11.88 -26.21
C ASP A 216 -1.42 -12.91 -26.08
N ILE A 217 -1.63 -13.43 -24.86
CA ILE A 217 -2.74 -14.34 -24.55
C ILE A 217 -4.08 -13.67 -24.84
N PHE A 218 -4.27 -12.42 -24.38
CA PHE A 218 -5.51 -11.67 -24.59
C PHE A 218 -5.82 -11.44 -26.07
N GLU A 219 -4.83 -11.00 -26.86
CA GLU A 219 -5.01 -10.77 -28.30
C GLU A 219 -5.28 -12.09 -29.03
N SER A 220 -4.63 -13.20 -28.63
CA SER A 220 -4.96 -14.52 -29.19
C SER A 220 -6.38 -14.95 -28.83
N ARG A 221 -6.81 -14.79 -27.58
CA ARG A 221 -8.17 -15.16 -27.13
C ARG A 221 -9.27 -14.37 -27.84
N THR A 222 -9.03 -13.07 -28.04
CA THR A 222 -10.02 -12.15 -28.61
C THR A 222 -9.93 -12.04 -30.12
N LYS A 223 -8.84 -12.51 -30.74
CA LYS A 223 -8.56 -12.36 -32.18
C LYS A 223 -8.75 -10.92 -32.67
N GLY A 224 -8.40 -9.96 -31.80
CA GLY A 224 -8.52 -8.52 -32.08
C GLY A 224 -9.94 -7.96 -32.13
N THR A 225 -10.94 -8.66 -31.57
CA THR A 225 -12.34 -8.21 -31.56
C THR A 225 -12.72 -7.36 -30.34
N ALA A 226 -11.87 -7.33 -29.31
CA ALA A 226 -12.08 -6.59 -28.07
C ALA A 226 -10.84 -5.81 -27.65
N THR A 227 -11.05 -4.80 -26.80
CA THR A 227 -9.98 -4.06 -26.13
C THR A 227 -9.91 -4.48 -24.67
N GLY A 228 -8.71 -4.83 -24.20
CA GLY A 228 -8.47 -5.14 -22.79
C GLY A 228 -8.37 -3.87 -21.96
N LEU A 229 -9.16 -3.78 -20.88
CA LEU A 229 -8.99 -2.80 -19.83
C LEU A 229 -8.25 -3.47 -18.68
N PHE A 230 -6.94 -3.30 -18.63
CA PHE A 230 -6.11 -3.87 -17.58
C PHE A 230 -6.17 -2.99 -16.32
N MET A 231 -6.52 -3.58 -15.19
CA MET A 231 -6.65 -2.92 -13.90
C MET A 231 -5.66 -3.50 -12.90
N PHE A 232 -4.85 -2.61 -12.35
CA PHE A 232 -3.82 -2.90 -11.36
C PHE A 232 -4.09 -2.11 -10.08
N ASP A 233 -3.52 -2.55 -8.98
CA ASP A 233 -3.42 -1.74 -7.77
C ASP A 233 -2.31 -0.66 -7.92
N ASN A 234 -2.11 0.11 -6.85
CA ASN A 234 -1.11 1.17 -6.80
C ASN A 234 0.18 0.74 -6.08
N ALA A 235 0.53 -0.55 -6.08
CA ALA A 235 1.76 -1.02 -5.48
C ALA A 235 2.98 -0.26 -6.05
N PRO A 236 4.01 0.04 -5.24
CA PRO A 236 5.18 0.79 -5.71
C PRO A 236 5.90 0.15 -6.90
N SER A 237 5.86 -1.19 -7.02
CA SER A 237 6.35 -1.94 -8.20
C SER A 237 5.62 -1.54 -9.48
N HIS A 238 4.31 -1.31 -9.41
CA HIS A 238 3.45 -1.00 -10.56
C HIS A 238 3.62 0.46 -11.01
N GLN A 239 4.13 1.30 -10.13
CA GLN A 239 4.36 2.73 -10.38
C GLN A 239 5.82 3.06 -10.73
N LYS A 240 6.66 2.04 -10.96
CA LYS A 240 8.07 2.25 -11.32
C LYS A 240 8.14 3.01 -12.65
N ARG A 241 8.84 4.14 -12.65
CA ARG A 241 9.15 4.88 -13.87
C ARG A 241 10.25 4.16 -14.64
N ALA A 242 10.31 4.39 -15.95
CA ALA A 242 11.44 3.93 -16.77
C ALA A 242 12.79 4.35 -16.15
N SER A 243 13.83 3.55 -16.35
CA SER A 243 15.19 3.77 -15.86
C SER A 243 15.74 5.16 -16.23
N ASN A 244 15.43 5.62 -17.43
CA ASN A 244 15.80 6.92 -17.98
C ASN A 244 14.73 8.01 -17.78
N ALA A 245 13.69 7.78 -16.97
CA ALA A 245 12.61 8.76 -16.83
C ALA A 245 13.08 10.09 -16.23
N LEU A 246 12.42 11.17 -16.62
CA LEU A 246 12.68 12.51 -16.09
C LEU A 246 12.37 12.57 -14.59
N SER A 247 13.33 13.10 -13.82
CA SER A 247 13.22 13.30 -12.39
C SER A 247 13.94 14.57 -11.97
N ALA A 248 13.18 15.54 -11.45
CA ALA A 248 13.77 16.75 -10.86
C ALA A 248 14.45 16.47 -9.50
N ARG A 249 14.21 15.29 -8.92
CA ARG A 249 14.72 14.93 -7.60
C ARG A 249 16.23 14.74 -7.68
N LYS A 250 16.99 15.45 -6.85
CA LYS A 250 18.47 15.38 -6.78
C LYS A 250 19.24 15.94 -7.99
N MET A 251 18.58 16.67 -8.91
CA MET A 251 19.33 17.37 -9.98
C MET A 251 20.33 18.36 -9.36
N THR A 252 21.56 18.38 -9.89
CA THR A 252 22.54 19.39 -9.48
C THR A 252 22.21 20.74 -10.08
N LYS A 253 22.52 21.83 -9.36
CA LYS A 253 22.33 23.19 -9.89
C LYS A 253 23.24 23.47 -11.09
N ASN A 254 24.51 23.07 -10.98
CA ASN A 254 25.57 23.34 -11.95
C ASN A 254 25.88 22.09 -12.79
N PRO A 255 26.59 22.26 -13.93
CA PRO A 255 27.07 21.14 -14.71
C PRO A 255 27.85 20.12 -13.89
N CYS A 256 27.67 18.84 -14.19
CA CYS A 256 28.30 17.76 -13.43
C CYS A 256 28.67 16.58 -14.34
N GLN A 257 29.95 16.19 -14.31
CA GLN A 257 30.45 15.05 -15.06
C GLN A 257 29.87 13.74 -14.51
N GLY A 258 29.39 12.86 -15.40
CA GLY A 258 28.92 11.53 -15.02
C GLY A 258 27.69 11.52 -14.12
N TRP A 259 27.00 12.66 -13.96
CA TRP A 259 25.82 12.71 -13.10
C TRP A 259 24.62 12.00 -13.75
N THR A 260 23.97 11.16 -12.97
CA THR A 260 22.74 10.44 -13.30
C THR A 260 21.85 10.41 -12.06
N HIS A 261 20.53 10.25 -12.24
CA HIS A 261 19.59 10.31 -11.11
C HIS A 261 19.84 9.19 -10.08
N HIS A 262 20.16 8.00 -10.58
CA HIS A 262 20.66 6.88 -9.81
C HIS A 262 22.16 6.73 -10.09
N LYS A 263 22.96 6.48 -9.05
CA LYS A 263 24.39 6.24 -9.20
C LYS A 263 24.60 5.08 -10.20
N ASP A 264 25.47 5.31 -11.18
CA ASP A 264 25.77 4.36 -12.26
C ASP A 264 24.54 3.94 -13.11
N GLY A 265 23.46 4.72 -13.02
CA GLY A 265 22.24 4.52 -13.81
C GLY A 265 22.28 5.17 -15.19
N GLU A 266 21.18 5.10 -15.91
CA GLU A 266 21.07 5.70 -17.24
C GLU A 266 20.95 7.23 -17.19
N LYS A 267 21.41 7.88 -18.27
CA LYS A 267 21.12 9.30 -18.52
C LYS A 267 19.60 9.48 -18.64
N MET A 268 19.07 10.56 -18.07
CA MET A 268 17.66 10.89 -18.28
C MET A 268 17.37 11.12 -19.76
N ARG A 269 16.22 10.63 -20.23
CA ARG A 269 15.69 10.91 -21.57
C ARG A 269 15.44 12.41 -21.75
N GLU A 270 15.23 12.81 -22.99
CA GLU A 270 14.98 14.22 -23.30
C GLU A 270 13.64 14.71 -22.72
N GLY A 271 13.66 15.97 -22.28
CA GLY A 271 12.44 16.74 -22.01
C GLY A 271 11.78 17.22 -23.30
N VAL A 272 10.67 17.94 -23.13
CA VAL A 272 9.98 18.62 -24.24
C VAL A 272 9.80 20.08 -23.86
N LEU A 273 10.25 20.98 -24.72
CA LEU A 273 10.09 22.43 -24.59
C LEU A 273 8.65 22.86 -24.91
N PRO A 274 8.21 24.08 -24.53
CA PRO A 274 6.87 24.58 -24.85
C PRO A 274 6.54 24.62 -26.34
N ASN A 275 7.57 24.73 -27.20
CA ASN A 275 7.44 24.70 -28.66
C ASN A 275 7.42 23.28 -29.25
N GLY A 276 7.41 22.24 -28.41
CA GLY A 276 7.41 20.82 -28.81
C GLY A 276 8.77 20.24 -29.16
N GLN A 277 9.85 21.04 -29.15
CA GLN A 277 11.19 20.55 -29.45
C GLN A 277 11.77 19.74 -28.28
N PRO A 278 12.59 18.71 -28.55
CA PRO A 278 13.26 17.95 -27.50
C PRO A 278 14.24 18.84 -26.74
N GLN A 279 14.32 18.64 -25.43
CA GLN A 279 15.28 19.30 -24.55
C GLN A 279 16.26 18.26 -23.99
N SER A 280 17.48 18.23 -24.51
CA SER A 280 18.53 17.41 -23.90
C SER A 280 19.00 18.01 -22.57
N PHE A 281 19.09 17.16 -21.55
CA PHE A 281 19.56 17.54 -20.20
C PHE A 281 21.07 17.36 -20.04
N TYR A 282 21.73 16.86 -21.09
CA TYR A 282 23.15 16.61 -21.15
C TYR A 282 23.73 17.43 -22.30
N PHE A 283 24.94 17.94 -22.12
CA PHE A 283 25.68 18.53 -23.24
C PHE A 283 25.97 17.45 -24.29
N PRO A 284 26.03 17.81 -25.58
CA PRO A 284 26.34 16.85 -26.63
C PRO A 284 27.77 16.33 -26.46
N GLU A 285 28.06 15.15 -27.03
CA GLU A 285 29.36 14.50 -26.88
C GLU A 285 30.51 15.27 -27.56
N ASP A 286 30.20 16.21 -28.46
CA ASP A 286 31.15 17.11 -29.13
C ASP A 286 31.29 18.48 -28.44
N HIS A 287 30.68 18.67 -27.25
CA HIS A 287 30.75 19.95 -26.54
C HIS A 287 32.21 20.30 -26.17
N PRO A 288 32.68 21.53 -26.45
CA PRO A 288 34.11 21.87 -26.41
C PRO A 288 34.78 21.71 -25.05
N THR A 289 34.04 21.84 -23.95
CA THR A 289 34.60 21.80 -22.58
C THR A 289 33.91 20.83 -21.63
N MET A 290 32.72 20.33 -21.99
CA MET A 290 31.85 19.54 -21.09
C MET A 290 31.12 18.43 -21.86
N PRO A 291 31.81 17.63 -22.67
CA PRO A 291 31.18 16.62 -23.53
C PRO A 291 30.41 15.59 -22.69
N GLY A 292 29.12 15.43 -22.96
CA GLY A 292 28.27 14.44 -22.28
C GLY A 292 27.94 14.74 -20.81
N TRP A 293 28.40 15.88 -20.25
CA TRP A 293 28.10 16.26 -18.88
C TRP A 293 26.62 16.57 -18.71
N PHE A 294 26.08 16.32 -17.51
CA PHE A 294 24.78 16.84 -17.16
C PHE A 294 24.84 18.37 -17.10
N LYS A 295 23.88 19.08 -17.70
CA LYS A 295 23.89 20.54 -17.84
C LYS A 295 23.70 21.29 -16.52
N GLY A 296 23.02 20.67 -15.55
CA GLY A 296 22.59 21.35 -14.33
C GLY A 296 21.28 22.11 -14.52
N MET A 297 20.55 22.30 -13.41
CA MET A 297 19.22 22.94 -13.43
C MET A 297 19.25 24.37 -13.97
N ASP A 298 20.30 25.15 -13.69
CA ASP A 298 20.37 26.56 -14.11
C ASP A 298 20.38 26.68 -15.65
N VAL A 299 21.20 25.89 -16.32
CA VAL A 299 21.27 25.86 -17.79
C VAL A 299 19.95 25.34 -18.39
N ILE A 300 19.43 24.23 -17.87
CA ILE A 300 18.19 23.61 -18.37
C ILE A 300 16.99 24.57 -18.24
N ILE A 301 16.92 25.36 -17.16
CA ILE A 301 15.83 26.33 -16.99
C ILE A 301 15.97 27.52 -17.96
N ARG A 302 17.20 27.98 -18.24
CA ARG A 302 17.43 29.09 -19.19
C ARG A 302 17.14 28.71 -20.65
N GLU A 303 17.29 27.43 -20.99
CA GLU A 303 16.94 26.90 -22.30
C GLU A 303 15.43 26.74 -22.52
N ARG A 304 14.64 26.88 -21.45
CA ARG A 304 13.20 26.63 -21.43
C ARG A 304 12.38 27.86 -21.77
#